data_AF-A0A0W8FJD6-F1
#
_entry.id   AF-A0A0W8FJD6-F1
#
_cell.length_a   1.000
_cell.length_b   1.000
_cell.length_c   1.000
_cell.angle_alpha   90.00
_cell.angle_beta   90.00
_cell.angle_gamma   90.00
#
_symmetry.space_group_name_H-M   'P 1'
#
loop_
_entity.id
_entity.type
_entity.pdbx_description
1 polymer ?
#
loop_
_entity_poly.entity_id
_entity_poly.type
_entity_poly.pdbx_seq_one_letter_code
_entity_poly.pdbx_strand_id
1 'polypeptide(L)' 'MVRHECGFEAPIHCKRCGRPLTYSERAGLFCPHCGRRVTMLCPGCGRRW' A
#
# COMPACT_ATOMS: atom_id res chain seq x y z
N MET A 1 -0.28 9.68 2.19
CA MET A 1 -1.20 8.72 1.56
C MET A 1 -0.37 7.82 0.66
N VAL A 2 -0.79 6.58 0.43
CA VAL A 2 -0.11 5.71 -0.54
C VAL A 2 -0.67 6.04 -1.91
N ARG A 3 0.20 6.26 -2.90
CA ARG A 3 -0.18 6.49 -4.29
C ARG A 3 0.04 5.21 -5.11
N HIS A 4 -0.94 4.87 -5.94
CA HIS A 4 -0.87 3.80 -6.92
C HIS A 4 -0.36 4.33 -8.27
N GLU A 5 0.17 3.46 -9.12
CA GLU A 5 0.61 3.82 -10.48
C GLU A 5 -0.50 4.50 -11.32
N CYS A 6 -1.78 4.15 -11.09
CA CYS A 6 -2.90 4.77 -11.81
C CYS A 6 -3.26 6.18 -11.32
N GLY A 7 -2.56 6.72 -10.33
CA GLY A 7 -2.83 8.03 -9.72
C GLY A 7 -3.82 8.00 -8.55
N PHE A 8 -4.41 6.84 -8.22
CA PHE A 8 -5.27 6.71 -7.04
C PHE A 8 -4.47 6.80 -5.74
N GLU A 9 -4.96 7.58 -4.79
CA GLU A 9 -4.32 7.79 -3.49
C GLU A 9 -5.24 7.36 -2.35
N ALA A 10 -4.72 6.55 -1.43
CA ALA A 10 -5.48 6.12 -0.27
C ALA A 10 -4.62 6.12 1.01
N PRO A 11 -5.18 6.51 2.16
CA PRO A 11 -4.52 6.41 3.45
C PRO A 11 -4.54 4.96 3.96
N ILE A 12 -3.62 4.12 3.45
CA ILE A 12 -3.52 2.72 3.84
C ILE A 12 -2.62 2.60 5.07
N HIS A 13 -3.16 2.07 6.16
CA HIS A 13 -2.46 1.86 7.42
C HIS A 13 -2.24 0.39 7.71
N CYS A 14 -1.10 0.07 8.33
CA CYS A 14 -0.79 -1.27 8.75
C CYS A 14 -1.69 -1.68 9.93
N LYS A 15 -2.43 -2.79 9.79
CA LYS A 15 -3.26 -3.35 10.88
C LYS A 15 -2.47 -3.78 12.12
N ARG A 16 -1.14 -3.95 12.03
CA ARG A 16 -0.31 -4.44 13.15
C ARG A 16 0.28 -3.30 14.00
N CYS A 17 0.68 -2.20 13.37
CA CYS A 17 1.36 -1.10 14.05
C CYS A 17 0.66 0.26 13.90
N GLY A 18 -0.44 0.35 13.15
CA GLY A 18 -1.20 1.58 12.93
C GLY A 18 -0.52 2.63 12.05
N ARG A 19 0.74 2.41 11.66
CA ARG A 19 1.51 3.35 10.81
C ARG A 19 1.11 3.25 9.34
N PRO A 20 1.29 4.33 8.55
CA PRO A 20 1.02 4.29 7.11
C PRO A 20 1.93 3.27 6.41
N LEU A 21 1.35 2.55 5.45
CA LEU A 21 2.12 1.68 4.55
C LEU A 21 2.86 2.51 3.51
N THR A 22 3.87 1.91 2.91
CA THR A 22 4.65 2.46 1.80
C THR A 22 4.45 1.56 0.59
N TYR A 23 4.38 2.16 -0.60
CA TYR A 23 4.38 1.41 -1.85
C TYR A 23 5.78 1.42 -2.48
N SER A 24 6.19 0.27 -3.01
CA SER A 24 7.38 0.14 -3.85
C SER A 24 7.05 -0.73 -5.05
N GLU A 25 7.41 -0.29 -6.26
CA GLU A 25 7.13 -1.02 -7.50
C GLU A 25 7.68 -2.46 -7.52
N ARG A 26 8.78 -2.72 -6.79
CA ARG A 26 9.34 -4.08 -6.67
C ARG A 26 8.67 -4.95 -5.62
N ALA A 27 8.14 -4.36 -4.55
CA ALA A 27 7.70 -5.08 -3.35
C ALA A 27 6.19 -5.00 -3.09
N GLY A 28 5.48 -4.13 -3.82
CA GLY A 28 4.09 -3.78 -3.54
C GLY A 28 3.96 -2.88 -2.31
N LEU A 29 2.80 -2.95 -1.68
CA LEU A 29 2.53 -2.32 -0.39
C LEU A 29 3.25 -3.05 0.74
N PHE A 30 4.02 -2.32 1.55
CA PHE A 30 4.70 -2.88 2.71
C PHE A 30 4.80 -1.89 3.86
N CYS A 31 4.95 -2.43 5.07
CA CYS A 31 5.13 -1.69 6.30
C CYS A 31 6.63 -1.55 6.61
N PRO A 32 7.21 -0.33 6.59
CA PRO A 32 8.64 -0.15 6.87
C PRO A 32 9.01 -0.45 8.33
N HIS A 33 8.06 -0.35 9.26
CA HIS A 33 8.31 -0.61 10.69
C HIS A 33 8.22 -2.07 11.11
N CYS A 34 7.39 -2.85 10.42
CA CYS A 34 7.01 -4.17 10.85
C CYS A 34 7.31 -5.26 9.80
N GLY A 35 7.84 -4.86 8.64
CA GLY A 35 8.21 -5.75 7.53
C GLY A 35 7.03 -6.43 6.83
N ARG A 36 5.79 -6.16 7.26
CA ARG A 36 4.60 -6.81 6.70
C ARG A 36 4.34 -6.31 5.29
N ARG A 37 4.27 -7.24 4.34
CA ARG A 37 3.81 -6.98 2.97
C ARG A 37 2.31 -7.19 2.89
N VAL A 38 1.64 -6.31 2.17
CA VAL A 38 0.19 -6.32 1.97
C VAL A 38 -0.03 -6.28 0.47
N THR A 39 -0.92 -7.14 -0.01
CA THR A 39 -1.36 -7.09 -1.41
C THR A 39 -2.84 -6.77 -1.38
N MET A 40 -3.23 -5.70 -2.07
CA MET A 40 -4.63 -5.31 -2.22
C MET A 40 -4.87 -4.80 -3.62
N LEU A 41 -6.12 -4.82 -4.05
CA LEU A 41 -6.52 -4.25 -5.33
C LEU A 41 -6.77 -2.76 -5.15
N CYS A 42 -6.30 -1.96 -6.09
CA CYS A 42 -6.55 -0.54 -6.17
C CYS A 42 -8.04 -0.31 -6.46
N PRO A 43 -8.78 0.42 -5.61
CA PRO A 43 -10.19 0.72 -5.84
C PRO A 43 -10.46 1.53 -7.11
N GLY A 44 -9.47 2.31 -7.57
CA GLY A 44 -9.62 3.16 -8.76
C GLY A 44 -9.53 2.39 -10.08
N CYS A 45 -8.57 1.46 -10.21
CA CYS A 45 -8.30 0.76 -11.49
C CYS A 45 -8.47 -0.76 -11.44
N GLY A 46 -8.71 -1.34 -10.26
CA GLY A 46 -8.86 -2.79 -10.07
C GLY A 46 -7.55 -3.60 -10.17
N ARG A 47 -6.40 -2.96 -10.48
CA ARG A 47 -5.09 -3.62 -10.51
C ARG A 47 -4.53 -3.81 -9.11
N ARG A 48 -3.59 -4.76 -8.98
CA ARG A 48 -2.83 -4.91 -7.73
C ARG A 48 -2.06 -3.63 -7.42
N TRP A 49 -2.06 -3.27 -6.14
CA TRP A 49 -1.25 -2.17 -5.65
C TRP A 49 0.22 -2.56 -5.66
#